data_AF-D8QP36-F1
#
_entry.id   AF-D8QP36-F1
#
_cell.length_a   1.000
_cell.length_b   1.000
_cell.length_c   1.000
_cell.angle_alpha   90.00
_cell.angle_beta   90.00
_cell.angle_gamma   90.00
#
_symmetry.space_group_name_H-M   'P 1'
#
loop_
_entity.id
_entity.type
_entity.pdbx_description
1 polymer ?
#
loop_
_entity_poly.entity_id
_entity_poly.type
_entity_poly.pdbx_seq_one_letter_code
_entity_poly.pdbx_strand_id
1 'polypeptide(L)'
;MRAREVLAVVIENQELDTDFCSALGKLYLEFEELFPDEVINVILDRAMPLHAWGFHKVTNKRCHSRMVQRVLDGGFMMLALDMLDETCDQETFTRVLAHPHQYNHREYTGVLKHKVSSAMEKMRKLNLRREILVFENLVHLHFAPEDLERLFREMINEHPCITAEPSVYQKVFNSSHKLSFKHLVAKEARAKGVKLVVSSNLLESSSDYSDDDWRKIMGVVLEIVEEPVQAYQILLNKSQDADVVTSIIREAICMGMALDVTPKLVKKHLYFDLQERLGKHFLVTNLKKGLIKLDDKALAKSLDDRNSSAGVVFELATRATSQGFPRVLEEILYTEKNPEVARLMFQFEAFCNLVEPNEKTCKLLANKLLQKDMVIEAQFVIDTCCRTHPKSLIEKDFGDEENEEHFGDEESD
;
A
#
# COMPACT_ATOMS: atom_id res chain seq x y z
N MET A 1 28.14 -27.97 61.58
CA MET A 1 27.67 -27.55 60.24
C MET A 1 26.15 -27.53 60.31
N ARG A 2 25.53 -26.36 60.23
CA ARG A 2 24.06 -26.24 60.32
C ARG A 2 23.47 -26.94 59.09
N ALA A 3 22.38 -27.70 59.23
CA ALA A 3 21.80 -28.50 58.13
C ALA A 3 21.60 -27.70 56.82
N ARG A 4 21.33 -26.40 56.93
CA ARG A 4 21.26 -25.44 55.82
C ARG A 4 22.58 -25.24 55.05
N GLU A 5 23.72 -25.23 55.75
CA GLU A 5 25.05 -25.13 55.12
C GLU A 5 25.37 -26.39 54.32
N VAL A 6 25.00 -27.56 54.84
CA VAL A 6 25.15 -28.84 54.13
C VAL A 6 24.29 -28.85 52.87
N LEU A 7 23.01 -28.45 52.99
CA LEU A 7 22.09 -28.38 51.86
C LEU A 7 22.59 -27.45 50.75
N ALA A 8 23.10 -26.27 51.11
CA ALA A 8 23.67 -25.33 50.15
C ALA A 8 24.86 -25.95 49.40
N VAL A 9 25.80 -26.58 50.12
CA VAL A 9 26.94 -27.28 49.49
C VAL A 9 26.47 -28.39 48.56
N VAL A 10 25.45 -29.16 48.93
CA VAL A 10 24.92 -30.24 48.06
C VAL A 10 24.30 -29.64 46.80
N ILE A 11 23.44 -28.63 46.92
CA ILE A 11 22.82 -27.94 45.76
C ILE A 11 23.90 -27.36 44.85
N GLU A 12 24.97 -26.80 45.42
CA GLU A 12 26.07 -26.19 44.68
C GLU A 12 26.94 -27.19 43.92
N ASN A 13 27.07 -28.42 44.39
CA ASN A 13 28.02 -29.39 43.84
C ASN A 13 27.38 -30.55 43.07
N GLN A 14 26.05 -30.68 43.09
CA GLN A 14 25.32 -31.72 42.35
C GLN A 14 24.62 -31.17 41.11
N GLU A 15 24.46 -32.03 40.10
CA GLU A 15 23.60 -31.77 38.96
C GLU A 15 22.13 -31.84 39.41
N LEU A 16 21.36 -30.81 39.10
CA LEU A 16 19.95 -30.74 39.49
C LEU A 16 19.06 -31.34 38.40
N ASP A 17 19.13 -32.66 38.27
CA ASP A 17 18.24 -33.43 37.39
C ASP A 17 16.81 -33.56 37.96
N THR A 18 15.94 -34.26 37.24
CA THR A 18 14.54 -34.43 37.62
C THR A 18 14.37 -35.20 38.94
N ASP A 19 15.18 -36.24 39.15
CA ASP A 19 15.08 -37.10 40.34
C ASP A 19 15.60 -36.36 41.57
N PHE A 20 16.69 -35.62 41.42
CA PHE A 20 17.26 -34.82 42.49
C PHE A 20 16.35 -33.64 42.87
N CYS A 21 15.77 -32.93 41.89
CA CYS A 21 14.76 -31.89 42.18
C CYS A 21 13.53 -32.46 42.90
N SER A 22 13.10 -33.67 42.52
CA SER A 22 11.99 -34.37 43.19
C SER A 22 12.35 -34.76 44.63
N ALA A 23 13.59 -35.20 44.88
CA ALA A 23 14.09 -35.49 46.22
C ALA A 23 14.17 -34.22 47.09
N LEU A 24 14.64 -33.10 46.55
CA LEU A 24 14.62 -31.80 47.22
C LEU A 24 13.19 -31.37 47.56
N GLY A 25 12.21 -31.66 46.71
CA GLY A 25 10.80 -31.40 46.97
C GLY A 25 10.24 -32.22 48.14
N LYS A 26 10.60 -33.50 48.23
CA LYS A 26 10.25 -34.34 49.40
C LYS A 26 10.88 -33.80 50.69
N LEU A 27 12.15 -33.39 50.61
CA LEU A 27 12.86 -32.81 51.75
C LEU A 27 12.21 -31.49 52.21
N TYR A 28 11.74 -30.66 51.27
CA TYR A 28 10.98 -29.45 51.59
C TYR A 28 9.71 -29.74 52.40
N LEU A 29 8.96 -30.79 52.05
CA LEU A 29 7.74 -31.17 52.77
C LEU A 29 8.02 -31.61 54.22
N GLU A 30 9.20 -32.15 54.49
CA GLU A 30 9.61 -32.56 55.83
C GLU A 30 10.25 -31.43 56.64
N PHE A 31 10.98 -30.51 55.97
CA PHE A 31 11.80 -29.46 56.61
C PHE A 31 11.73 -28.12 55.84
N GLU A 32 10.55 -27.50 55.81
CA GLU A 32 10.31 -26.26 55.06
C GLU A 32 11.28 -25.12 55.44
N GLU A 33 11.65 -25.00 56.71
CA GLU A 33 12.54 -23.95 57.22
C GLU A 33 13.96 -23.98 56.62
N LEU A 34 14.37 -25.10 56.02
CA LEU A 34 15.66 -25.22 55.32
C LEU A 34 15.66 -24.54 53.94
N PHE A 35 14.48 -24.19 53.43
CA PHE A 35 14.28 -23.64 52.08
C PHE A 35 13.68 -22.22 52.13
N PRO A 36 14.45 -21.21 52.58
CA PRO A 36 14.07 -19.83 52.36
C PRO A 36 14.18 -19.48 50.85
N ASP A 37 13.58 -18.36 50.46
CA ASP A 37 13.47 -17.99 49.04
C ASP A 37 14.82 -17.89 48.33
N GLU A 38 15.91 -17.55 49.04
CA GLU A 38 17.25 -17.53 48.43
C GLU A 38 17.70 -18.92 47.99
N VAL A 39 17.42 -19.96 48.78
CA VAL A 39 17.78 -21.36 48.44
C VAL A 39 16.90 -21.86 47.30
N ILE A 40 15.60 -21.58 47.34
CA ILE A 40 14.67 -21.94 46.27
C ILE A 40 15.12 -21.30 44.95
N ASN A 41 15.43 -20.00 44.94
CA ASN A 41 15.92 -19.31 43.75
C ASN A 41 17.21 -19.94 43.18
N VAL A 42 18.16 -20.32 44.03
CA VAL A 42 19.39 -21.01 43.60
C VAL A 42 19.07 -22.35 42.92
N ILE A 43 18.12 -23.13 43.45
CA ILE A 43 17.67 -24.39 42.83
C ILE A 43 17.05 -24.09 41.45
N LEU A 44 16.14 -23.12 41.36
CA LEU A 44 15.46 -22.74 40.11
C LEU A 44 16.43 -22.20 39.04
N ASP A 45 17.49 -21.50 39.46
CA ASP A 45 18.49 -20.92 38.57
C ASP A 45 19.45 -21.96 38.00
N ARG A 46 19.81 -22.97 38.80
CA ARG A 46 20.74 -24.02 38.39
C ARG A 46 20.09 -25.15 37.63
N ALA A 47 18.87 -25.52 37.99
CA ALA A 47 18.16 -26.61 37.34
C ALA A 47 17.68 -26.21 35.94
N MET A 48 17.60 -27.19 35.05
CA MET A 48 16.84 -27.02 33.80
C MET A 48 15.36 -26.75 34.16
N PRO A 49 14.67 -25.80 33.50
CA PRO A 49 13.32 -25.41 33.90
C PRO A 49 12.32 -26.58 33.97
N LEU A 50 12.43 -27.56 33.06
CA LEU A 50 11.55 -28.73 33.08
C LEU A 50 11.80 -29.65 34.29
N HIS A 51 13.04 -29.73 34.78
CA HIS A 51 13.39 -30.54 35.97
C HIS A 51 12.91 -29.85 37.25
N ALA A 52 13.07 -28.53 37.33
CA ALA A 52 12.65 -27.73 38.49
C ALA A 52 11.12 -27.64 38.65
N TRP A 53 10.34 -27.97 37.62
CA TRP A 53 8.89 -27.83 37.62
C TRP A 53 8.18 -28.65 38.71
N GLY A 54 8.62 -29.88 38.95
CA GLY A 54 8.09 -30.73 40.01
C GLY A 54 8.33 -30.14 41.38
N PHE A 55 9.57 -29.69 41.63
CA PHE A 55 9.96 -28.98 42.85
C PHE A 55 9.11 -27.73 43.08
N HIS A 56 8.99 -26.87 42.06
CA HIS A 56 8.19 -25.62 42.11
C HIS A 56 6.73 -25.85 42.50
N LYS A 57 6.11 -26.95 42.04
CA LYS A 57 4.75 -27.30 42.44
C LYS A 57 4.65 -27.71 43.90
N VAL A 58 5.65 -28.46 44.39
CA VAL A 58 5.69 -28.94 45.78
C VAL A 58 5.94 -27.79 46.76
N THR A 59 6.71 -26.78 46.37
CA THR A 59 6.96 -25.58 47.17
C THR A 59 5.84 -24.54 47.10
N ASN A 60 4.61 -24.97 46.80
CA ASN A 60 3.43 -24.09 46.64
C ASN A 60 3.70 -22.88 45.72
N LYS A 61 4.48 -23.07 44.66
CA LYS A 61 4.89 -22.03 43.71
C LYS A 61 5.66 -20.84 44.32
N ARG A 62 6.38 -21.02 45.43
CA ARG A 62 7.28 -19.97 45.93
C ARG A 62 8.26 -19.52 44.84
N CYS A 63 8.58 -18.22 44.83
CA CYS A 63 9.40 -17.59 43.79
C CYS A 63 8.85 -17.76 42.35
N HIS A 64 7.52 -17.70 42.17
CA HIS A 64 6.87 -17.98 40.87
C HIS A 64 7.39 -17.11 39.72
N SER A 65 7.52 -15.80 39.92
CA SER A 65 8.10 -14.86 38.93
C SER A 65 9.41 -15.39 38.36
N ARG A 66 10.32 -15.85 39.23
CA ARG A 66 11.63 -16.35 38.83
C ARG A 66 11.52 -17.60 37.96
N MET A 67 10.64 -18.52 38.33
CA MET A 67 10.39 -19.72 37.54
C MET A 67 9.84 -19.39 36.14
N VAL A 68 8.89 -18.44 36.04
CA VAL A 68 8.36 -17.98 34.74
C VAL A 68 9.46 -17.40 33.86
N GLN A 69 10.32 -16.54 34.43
CA GLN A 69 11.46 -15.97 33.72
C GLN A 69 12.44 -17.04 33.23
N ARG A 70 12.74 -18.05 34.06
CA ARG A 70 13.61 -19.18 33.68
C ARG A 70 13.02 -20.02 32.55
N VAL A 71 11.71 -20.27 32.58
CA VAL A 71 10.99 -20.97 31.51
C VAL A 71 11.05 -20.18 30.20
N LEU A 72 10.88 -18.86 30.28
CA LEU A 72 11.04 -17.97 29.13
C LEU A 72 12.48 -18.00 28.58
N ASP A 73 13.48 -17.87 29.43
CA ASP A 73 14.91 -17.91 29.07
C ASP A 73 15.33 -19.25 28.47
N GLY A 74 14.64 -20.34 28.86
CA GLY A 74 14.79 -21.67 28.26
C GLY A 74 14.11 -21.84 26.90
N GLY A 75 13.48 -20.81 26.35
CA GLY A 75 12.80 -20.83 25.04
C GLY A 75 11.37 -21.37 25.07
N PHE A 76 10.78 -21.58 26.25
CA PHE A 76 9.45 -22.15 26.39
C PHE A 76 8.35 -21.07 26.51
N MET A 77 8.28 -20.16 25.54
CA MET A 77 7.37 -18.99 25.55
C MET A 77 5.90 -19.34 25.86
N MET A 78 5.37 -20.39 25.23
CA MET A 78 3.95 -20.77 25.43
C MET A 78 3.67 -21.22 26.86
N LEU A 79 4.63 -21.93 27.48
CA LEU A 79 4.53 -22.34 28.88
C LEU A 79 4.69 -21.12 29.81
N ALA A 80 5.62 -20.21 29.51
CA ALA A 80 5.78 -18.98 30.27
C ALA A 80 4.49 -18.14 30.27
N LEU A 81 3.81 -18.00 29.11
CA LEU A 81 2.51 -17.34 29.01
C LEU A 81 1.42 -18.03 29.85
N ASP A 82 1.41 -19.37 29.89
CA ASP A 82 0.46 -20.14 30.70
C ASP A 82 0.69 -20.02 32.20
N MET A 83 1.93 -19.73 32.59
CA MET A 83 2.33 -19.60 33.99
C MET A 83 2.10 -18.19 34.54
N LEU A 84 1.80 -17.18 33.72
CA LEU A 84 1.49 -15.85 34.23
C LEU A 84 0.21 -15.88 35.07
N ASP A 85 0.32 -15.58 36.36
CA ASP A 85 -0.81 -15.48 37.31
C ASP A 85 -0.67 -14.25 38.24
N GLU A 86 -1.61 -14.09 39.17
CA GLU A 86 -1.66 -12.97 40.12
C GLU A 86 -0.45 -12.87 41.07
N THR A 87 0.39 -13.90 41.16
CA THR A 87 1.62 -13.89 41.97
C THR A 87 2.83 -13.35 41.22
N CYS A 88 2.72 -13.14 39.91
CA CYS A 88 3.79 -12.60 39.07
C CYS A 88 3.85 -11.06 39.14
N ASP A 89 5.07 -10.52 39.20
CA ASP A 89 5.31 -9.08 39.18
C ASP A 89 5.25 -8.47 37.77
N GLN A 90 5.23 -7.13 37.71
CA GLN A 90 5.17 -6.36 36.45
C GLN A 90 6.34 -6.68 35.52
N GLU A 91 7.55 -6.85 36.06
CA GLU A 91 8.75 -7.14 35.28
C GLU A 91 8.60 -8.47 34.54
N THR A 92 8.13 -9.50 35.23
CA THR A 92 7.90 -10.84 34.68
C THR A 92 6.86 -10.80 33.56
N PHE A 93 5.73 -10.14 33.79
CA PHE A 93 4.71 -9.95 32.75
C PHE A 93 5.28 -9.23 31.52
N THR A 94 5.99 -8.13 31.74
CA THR A 94 6.59 -7.30 30.67
C THR A 94 7.58 -8.12 29.85
N ARG A 95 8.46 -8.86 30.51
CA ARG A 95 9.50 -9.67 29.86
C ARG A 95 8.92 -10.78 29.00
N VAL A 96 7.87 -11.47 29.47
CA VAL A 96 7.15 -12.50 28.70
C VAL A 96 6.44 -11.89 27.49
N LEU A 97 5.84 -10.72 27.63
CA LEU A 97 5.07 -10.07 26.56
C LEU A 97 5.91 -9.22 25.60
N ALA A 98 7.17 -8.93 25.92
CA ALA A 98 8.04 -8.10 25.09
C ALA A 98 8.46 -8.80 23.78
N HIS A 99 8.60 -10.13 23.73
CA HIS A 99 9.18 -10.80 22.55
C HIS A 99 8.40 -12.00 22.00
N PRO A 100 7.07 -11.93 21.82
CA PRO A 100 6.28 -13.06 21.34
C PRO A 100 6.58 -13.43 19.87
N HIS A 101 7.11 -12.50 19.08
CA HIS A 101 7.36 -12.71 17.65
C HIS A 101 8.62 -13.54 17.35
N GLN A 102 9.56 -13.67 18.30
CA GLN A 102 10.78 -14.48 18.13
C GLN A 102 10.47 -15.98 18.02
N TYR A 103 9.27 -16.39 18.45
CA TYR A 103 8.81 -17.78 18.48
C TYR A 103 7.63 -18.01 17.52
N ASN A 104 7.49 -17.14 16.52
CA ASN A 104 6.35 -17.11 15.60
C ASN A 104 6.43 -18.23 14.53
N HIS A 105 6.23 -19.48 14.97
CA HIS A 105 5.95 -20.58 14.06
C HIS A 105 4.51 -20.46 13.54
N ARG A 106 4.33 -20.50 12.21
CA ARG A 106 3.04 -20.30 11.51
C ARG A 106 1.90 -21.17 12.06
N GLU A 107 2.21 -22.33 12.62
CA GLU A 107 1.24 -23.28 13.16
C GLU A 107 0.58 -22.80 14.47
N TYR A 108 1.25 -21.97 15.28
CA TYR A 108 0.76 -21.58 16.61
C TYR A 108 0.24 -20.14 16.69
N THR A 109 0.21 -19.43 15.56
CA THR A 109 -0.12 -18.00 15.50
C THR A 109 -1.45 -17.64 16.15
N GLY A 110 -2.48 -18.49 16.02
CA GLY A 110 -3.80 -18.25 16.64
C GLY A 110 -3.79 -18.41 18.16
N VAL A 111 -3.20 -19.51 18.65
CA VAL A 111 -3.10 -19.81 20.09
C VAL A 111 -2.22 -18.78 20.80
N LEU A 112 -1.11 -18.38 20.18
CA LEU A 112 -0.21 -17.36 20.70
C LEU A 112 -0.95 -16.02 20.91
N LYS A 113 -1.69 -15.55 19.90
CA LYS A 113 -2.50 -14.31 20.00
C LYS A 113 -3.49 -14.38 21.16
N HIS A 114 -4.18 -15.50 21.32
CA HIS A 114 -5.14 -15.67 22.43
C HIS A 114 -4.45 -15.59 23.80
N LYS A 115 -3.32 -16.30 23.99
CA LYS A 115 -2.57 -16.28 25.25
C LYS A 115 -2.01 -14.88 25.56
N VAL A 116 -1.46 -14.20 24.56
CA VAL A 116 -0.98 -12.82 24.68
C VAL A 116 -2.11 -11.87 25.08
N SER A 117 -3.26 -11.93 24.40
CA SER A 117 -4.43 -11.10 24.75
C SER A 117 -4.93 -11.39 26.17
N SER A 118 -4.95 -12.66 26.58
CA SER A 118 -5.33 -13.06 27.94
C SER A 118 -4.36 -12.53 28.99
N ALA A 119 -3.05 -12.59 28.72
CA ALA A 119 -2.02 -12.04 29.60
C ALA A 119 -2.09 -10.51 29.71
N MET A 120 -2.33 -9.80 28.60
CA MET A 120 -2.55 -8.34 28.59
C MET A 120 -3.78 -7.95 29.43
N GLU A 121 -4.87 -8.70 29.31
CA GLU A 121 -6.07 -8.50 30.12
C GLU A 121 -5.80 -8.76 31.61
N LYS A 122 -4.98 -9.78 31.92
CA LYS A 122 -4.58 -10.09 33.29
C LYS A 122 -3.74 -8.97 33.90
N MET A 123 -2.73 -8.45 33.18
CA MET A 123 -1.96 -7.27 33.63
C MET A 123 -2.89 -6.11 33.97
N ARG A 124 -3.86 -5.82 33.09
CA ARG A 124 -4.83 -4.74 33.29
C ARG A 124 -5.66 -4.94 34.55
N LYS A 125 -6.20 -6.15 34.77
CA LYS A 125 -7.01 -6.47 35.98
C LYS A 125 -6.22 -6.38 37.28
N LEU A 126 -4.92 -6.67 37.22
CA LEU A 126 -4.00 -6.58 38.36
C LEU A 126 -3.47 -5.14 38.57
N ASN A 127 -3.90 -4.17 37.76
CA ASN A 127 -3.38 -2.79 37.75
C ASN A 127 -1.85 -2.72 37.54
N LEU A 128 -1.27 -3.70 36.85
CA LEU A 128 0.15 -3.66 36.46
C LEU A 128 0.31 -2.73 35.26
N ARG A 129 1.35 -1.88 35.29
CA ARG A 129 1.63 -0.98 34.17
C ARG A 129 2.12 -1.80 32.97
N ARG A 130 1.47 -1.61 31.82
CA ARG A 130 1.89 -2.22 30.55
C ARG A 130 2.86 -1.28 29.87
N GLU A 131 4.13 -1.64 29.77
CA GLU A 131 5.15 -0.76 29.19
C GLU A 131 4.92 -0.55 27.68
N ILE A 132 5.36 0.61 27.15
CA ILE A 132 5.18 0.93 25.72
C ILE A 132 5.78 -0.16 24.81
N LEU A 133 6.95 -0.69 25.19
CA LEU A 133 7.65 -1.75 24.48
C LEU A 133 6.76 -3.00 24.27
N VAL A 134 5.88 -3.30 25.22
CA VAL A 134 4.93 -4.41 25.07
C VAL A 134 4.00 -4.11 23.90
N PHE A 135 3.37 -2.93 23.87
CA PHE A 135 2.47 -2.54 22.78
C PHE A 135 3.16 -2.57 21.41
N GLU A 136 4.37 -2.00 21.32
CA GLU A 136 5.14 -1.94 20.08
C GLU A 136 5.40 -3.35 19.53
N ASN A 137 5.88 -4.25 20.38
CA ASN A 137 6.15 -5.64 19.98
C ASN A 137 4.88 -6.42 19.62
N LEU A 138 3.77 -6.15 20.30
CA LEU A 138 2.48 -6.77 20.00
C LEU A 138 1.89 -6.30 18.67
N VAL A 139 2.11 -5.04 18.28
CA VAL A 139 1.71 -4.54 16.95
C VAL A 139 2.42 -5.33 15.83
N HIS A 140 3.61 -5.87 16.08
CA HIS A 140 4.31 -6.71 15.10
C HIS A 140 3.70 -8.11 14.93
N LEU A 141 2.84 -8.57 15.84
CA LEU A 141 2.03 -9.76 15.63
C LEU A 141 0.96 -9.51 14.56
N HIS A 142 0.59 -10.56 13.82
CA HIS A 142 -0.40 -10.49 12.75
C HIS A 142 -1.84 -10.46 13.29
N PHE A 143 -2.15 -9.54 14.21
CA PHE A 143 -3.51 -9.38 14.74
C PHE A 143 -4.51 -8.98 13.65
N ALA A 144 -5.80 -9.24 13.90
CA ALA A 144 -6.85 -8.68 13.08
C ALA A 144 -6.82 -7.14 13.17
N PRO A 145 -7.27 -6.41 12.14
CA PRO A 145 -7.30 -4.95 12.14
C PRO A 145 -7.97 -4.37 13.39
N GLU A 146 -9.10 -4.91 13.82
CA GLU A 146 -9.86 -4.44 14.98
C GLU A 146 -9.08 -4.59 16.30
N ASP A 147 -8.30 -5.67 16.43
CA ASP A 147 -7.44 -5.90 17.58
C ASP A 147 -6.27 -4.93 17.61
N LEU A 148 -5.66 -4.64 16.45
CA LEU A 148 -4.61 -3.62 16.33
C LEU A 148 -5.17 -2.22 16.65
N GLU A 149 -6.37 -1.90 16.18
CA GLU A 149 -7.05 -0.65 16.49
C GLU A 149 -7.24 -0.45 17.99
N ARG A 150 -7.73 -1.49 18.67
CA ARG A 150 -7.90 -1.50 20.13
C ARG A 150 -6.55 -1.36 20.85
N LEU A 151 -5.55 -2.16 20.46
CA LEU A 151 -4.23 -2.16 21.09
C LEU A 151 -3.57 -0.77 20.99
N PHE A 152 -3.65 -0.12 19.83
CA PHE A 152 -3.11 1.22 19.63
C PHE A 152 -3.85 2.27 20.48
N ARG A 153 -5.18 2.17 20.61
CA ARG A 153 -5.96 3.06 21.49
C ARG A 153 -5.58 2.90 22.96
N GLU A 154 -5.35 1.68 23.41
CA GLU A 154 -4.87 1.42 24.77
C GLU A 154 -3.46 2.00 24.98
N MET A 155 -2.57 1.83 24.00
CA MET A 155 -1.21 2.39 24.04
C MET A 155 -1.21 3.92 24.21
N ILE A 156 -1.98 4.66 23.39
CA ILE A 156 -2.03 6.13 23.47
C ILE A 156 -2.66 6.63 24.77
N ASN A 157 -3.62 5.87 25.33
CA ASN A 157 -4.29 6.24 26.57
C ASN A 157 -3.39 6.02 27.79
N GLU A 158 -2.59 4.94 27.79
CA GLU A 158 -1.66 4.64 28.90
C GLU A 158 -0.35 5.42 28.81
N HIS A 159 0.08 5.80 27.61
CA HIS A 159 1.35 6.47 27.37
C HIS A 159 1.20 7.78 26.59
N PRO A 160 0.37 8.73 27.05
CA PRO A 160 0.05 9.95 26.29
C PRO A 160 1.25 10.87 26.08
N CYS A 161 2.32 10.71 26.85
CA CYS A 161 3.54 11.53 26.75
C CYS A 161 4.72 10.83 26.06
N ILE A 162 4.61 9.52 25.76
CA ILE A 162 5.70 8.76 25.14
C ILE A 162 5.42 8.64 23.64
N THR A 163 6.47 8.64 22.83
CA THR A 163 6.39 8.41 21.38
C THR A 163 6.78 6.97 21.09
N ALA A 164 5.92 6.23 20.40
CA ALA A 164 6.25 4.89 19.92
C ALA A 164 7.19 4.94 18.70
N GLU A 165 7.75 3.81 18.30
CA GLU A 165 8.54 3.71 17.07
C GLU A 165 7.70 4.11 15.83
N PRO A 166 8.29 4.82 14.84
CA PRO A 166 7.59 5.17 13.59
C PRO A 166 6.99 3.98 12.84
N SER A 167 7.64 2.82 12.92
CA SER A 167 7.21 1.55 12.33
C SER A 167 5.84 1.10 12.86
N VAL A 168 5.55 1.36 14.13
CA VAL A 168 4.30 1.01 14.82
C VAL A 168 3.16 1.84 14.25
N TYR A 169 3.33 3.16 14.17
CA TYR A 169 2.33 4.04 13.57
C TYR A 169 2.05 3.67 12.12
N GLN A 170 3.10 3.45 11.32
CA GLN A 170 2.94 3.10 9.91
C GLN A 170 2.21 1.76 9.73
N LYS A 171 2.53 0.75 10.55
CA LYS A 171 1.88 -0.56 10.49
C LYS A 171 0.39 -0.46 10.83
N VAL A 172 0.07 0.19 11.96
CA VAL A 172 -1.31 0.36 12.42
C VAL A 172 -2.13 1.20 11.41
N PHE A 173 -1.54 2.26 10.85
CA PHE A 173 -2.16 3.07 9.80
C PHE A 173 -2.50 2.26 8.53
N ASN A 174 -1.59 1.39 8.10
CA ASN A 174 -1.78 0.57 6.90
C ASN A 174 -2.75 -0.60 7.11
N SER A 175 -2.82 -1.15 8.33
CA SER A 175 -3.65 -2.31 8.65
C SER A 175 -5.14 -1.98 8.82
N SER A 176 -5.50 -0.73 9.17
CA SER A 176 -6.91 -0.38 9.36
C SER A 176 -7.64 -0.12 8.04
N HIS A 177 -8.91 -0.51 7.99
CA HIS A 177 -9.83 -0.21 6.89
C HIS A 177 -10.72 1.01 7.17
N LYS A 178 -10.62 1.63 8.35
CA LYS A 178 -11.47 2.76 8.75
C LYS A 178 -10.72 4.07 8.61
N LEU A 179 -11.21 4.97 7.75
CA LEU A 179 -10.60 6.30 7.59
C LEU A 179 -10.59 7.08 8.92
N SER A 180 -11.64 6.95 9.73
CA SER A 180 -11.73 7.59 11.05
C SER A 180 -10.61 7.16 12.00
N PHE A 181 -10.21 5.89 11.94
CA PHE A 181 -9.09 5.39 12.73
C PHE A 181 -7.74 5.79 12.13
N LYS A 182 -7.57 5.72 10.81
CA LYS A 182 -6.38 6.24 10.13
C LYS A 182 -6.14 7.72 10.46
N HIS A 183 -7.21 8.51 10.55
CA HIS A 183 -7.17 9.91 10.98
C HIS A 183 -6.65 10.08 12.40
N LEU A 184 -7.13 9.25 13.33
CA LEU A 184 -6.64 9.23 14.71
C LEU A 184 -5.13 8.90 14.76
N VAL A 185 -4.68 7.90 14.01
CA VAL A 185 -3.26 7.53 13.94
C VAL A 185 -2.42 8.66 13.36
N ALA A 186 -2.90 9.32 12.29
CA ALA A 186 -2.21 10.45 11.68
C ALA A 186 -2.12 11.67 12.61
N LYS A 187 -3.19 11.95 13.36
CA LYS A 187 -3.19 13.02 14.37
C LYS A 187 -2.19 12.75 15.48
N GLU A 188 -2.20 11.53 16.01
CA GLU A 188 -1.26 11.13 17.05
C GLU A 188 0.19 11.19 16.53
N ALA A 189 0.46 10.60 15.36
CA ALA A 189 1.79 10.62 14.75
C ALA A 189 2.29 12.05 14.57
N ARG A 190 1.46 12.96 14.03
CA ARG A 190 1.80 14.38 13.90
C ARG A 190 2.08 15.04 15.25
N ALA A 191 1.24 14.81 16.25
CA ALA A 191 1.43 15.36 17.60
C ALA A 191 2.75 14.89 18.24
N LYS A 192 3.23 13.72 17.85
CA LYS A 192 4.50 13.12 18.29
C LYS A 192 5.69 13.40 17.38
N GLY A 193 5.50 14.17 16.29
CA GLY A 193 6.56 14.46 15.32
C GLY A 193 6.97 13.28 14.43
N VAL A 194 6.11 12.26 14.32
CA VAL A 194 6.33 11.08 13.47
C VAL A 194 5.74 11.32 12.09
N LYS A 195 6.56 11.19 11.04
CA LYS A 195 6.13 11.32 9.65
C LYS A 195 5.61 9.97 9.11
N LEU A 196 4.39 9.99 8.57
CA LEU A 196 3.77 8.83 7.93
C LEU A 196 3.92 8.88 6.41
N VAL A 197 4.11 7.71 5.80
CA VAL A 197 4.04 7.53 4.36
C VAL A 197 2.60 7.18 3.98
N VAL A 198 1.91 8.13 3.33
CA VAL A 198 0.51 7.95 2.90
C VAL A 198 0.47 7.55 1.43
N SER A 199 -0.13 6.38 1.16
CA SER A 199 -0.33 5.86 -0.19
C SER A 199 -1.41 6.62 -0.96
N SER A 200 -1.27 6.70 -2.29
CA SER A 200 -2.31 7.19 -3.21
C SER A 200 -3.62 6.41 -3.12
N ASN A 201 -3.58 5.20 -2.55
CA ASN A 201 -4.71 4.30 -2.45
C ASN A 201 -5.36 4.34 -1.05
N LEU A 202 -5.11 5.40 -0.27
CA LEU A 202 -5.61 5.60 1.10
C LEU A 202 -7.10 5.23 1.26
N LEU A 203 -7.92 5.62 0.29
CA LEU A 203 -9.37 5.43 0.30
C LEU A 203 -9.85 4.15 -0.41
N GLU A 204 -8.98 3.41 -1.12
CA GLU A 204 -9.39 2.17 -1.77
C GLU A 204 -9.86 1.13 -0.75
N SER A 205 -9.13 1.02 0.36
CA SER A 205 -9.40 0.11 1.46
C SER A 205 -10.36 0.68 2.52
N SER A 206 -10.97 1.85 2.29
CA SER A 206 -11.80 2.53 3.29
C SER A 206 -13.24 2.07 3.22
N SER A 207 -13.73 1.41 4.27
CA SER A 207 -15.14 0.99 4.39
C SER A 207 -16.11 2.17 4.51
N ASP A 208 -15.64 3.29 5.07
CA ASP A 208 -16.50 4.41 5.47
C ASP A 208 -16.49 5.55 4.44
N TYR A 209 -16.05 5.28 3.20
CA TYR A 209 -16.07 6.26 2.12
C TYR A 209 -17.43 6.29 1.43
N SER A 210 -18.05 7.46 1.34
CA SER A 210 -19.22 7.73 0.51
C SER A 210 -19.04 9.03 -0.26
N ASP A 211 -19.48 9.06 -1.51
CA ASP A 211 -19.49 10.27 -2.34
C ASP A 211 -20.42 11.35 -1.74
N ASP A 212 -21.48 10.97 -1.01
CA ASP A 212 -22.40 11.92 -0.36
C ASP A 212 -21.72 12.79 0.70
N ASP A 213 -20.67 12.26 1.35
CA ASP A 213 -19.94 12.91 2.44
C ASP A 213 -18.54 13.40 2.01
N TRP A 214 -18.30 13.54 0.70
CA TRP A 214 -16.95 13.78 0.17
C TRP A 214 -16.25 15.01 0.77
N ARG A 215 -16.97 16.08 1.13
CA ARG A 215 -16.38 17.29 1.75
C ARG A 215 -15.84 17.02 3.14
N LYS A 216 -16.58 16.25 3.94
CA LYS A 216 -16.14 15.84 5.28
C LYS A 216 -14.92 14.93 5.17
N ILE A 217 -14.96 13.99 4.22
CA ILE A 217 -13.85 13.10 3.90
C ILE A 217 -12.63 13.90 3.43
N MET A 218 -12.82 14.91 2.57
CA MET A 218 -11.75 15.80 2.10
C MET A 218 -11.04 16.48 3.27
N GLY A 219 -11.80 17.05 4.21
CA GLY A 219 -11.22 17.66 5.42
C GLY A 219 -10.34 16.66 6.20
N VAL A 220 -10.80 15.42 6.35
CA VAL A 220 -10.02 14.36 6.99
C VAL A 220 -8.76 13.99 6.18
N VAL A 221 -8.87 13.84 4.86
CA VAL A 221 -7.72 13.48 4.01
C VAL A 221 -6.68 14.60 3.99
N LEU A 222 -7.09 15.87 3.93
CA LEU A 222 -6.20 17.03 4.06
C LEU A 222 -5.52 17.09 5.43
N GLU A 223 -6.19 16.62 6.49
CA GLU A 223 -5.56 16.49 7.80
C GLU A 223 -4.59 15.30 7.89
N ILE A 224 -4.75 14.26 7.08
CA ILE A 224 -3.86 13.08 7.06
C ILE A 224 -2.64 13.33 6.18
N VAL A 225 -2.85 13.90 5.00
CA VAL A 225 -1.84 14.04 3.94
C VAL A 225 -1.17 15.41 4.07
N GLU A 226 0.16 15.44 4.11
CA GLU A 226 0.92 16.70 4.22
C GLU A 226 0.75 17.60 2.99
N GLU A 227 0.74 17.01 1.79
CA GLU A 227 0.63 17.75 0.53
C GLU A 227 -0.84 17.85 0.06
N PRO A 228 -1.42 19.07 -0.02
CA PRO A 228 -2.82 19.24 -0.42
C PRO A 228 -3.13 18.66 -1.81
N VAL A 229 -2.21 18.82 -2.78
CA VAL A 229 -2.41 18.28 -4.13
C VAL A 229 -2.59 16.76 -4.13
N GLN A 230 -1.84 16.05 -3.28
CA GLN A 230 -1.96 14.60 -3.12
C GLN A 230 -3.31 14.23 -2.49
N ALA A 231 -3.80 15.00 -1.51
CA ALA A 231 -5.11 14.78 -0.91
C ALA A 231 -6.25 14.90 -1.93
N TYR A 232 -6.23 15.98 -2.74
CA TYR A 232 -7.20 16.17 -3.81
C TYR A 232 -7.12 15.05 -4.85
N GLN A 233 -5.91 14.60 -5.22
CA GLN A 233 -5.73 13.49 -6.17
C GLN A 233 -6.24 12.15 -5.61
N ILE A 234 -6.00 11.84 -4.33
CA ILE A 234 -6.52 10.65 -3.65
C ILE A 234 -8.05 10.64 -3.70
N LEU A 235 -8.69 11.76 -3.37
CA LEU A 235 -10.14 11.84 -3.38
C LEU A 235 -10.67 11.72 -4.81
N LEU A 236 -10.09 12.48 -5.75
CA LEU A 236 -10.43 12.41 -7.16
C LEU A 236 -10.36 10.98 -7.70
N ASN A 237 -9.31 10.22 -7.37
CA ASN A 237 -9.13 8.85 -7.81
C ASN A 237 -10.22 7.90 -7.28
N LYS A 238 -10.71 8.13 -6.06
CA LYS A 238 -11.74 7.28 -5.44
C LYS A 238 -13.16 7.60 -5.91
N SER A 239 -13.53 8.87 -6.06
CA SER A 239 -14.92 9.29 -6.35
C SER A 239 -15.46 8.70 -7.66
N GLN A 240 -16.73 8.30 -7.69
CA GLN A 240 -17.37 7.78 -8.92
C GLN A 240 -18.50 8.67 -9.41
N ASP A 241 -19.10 9.46 -8.52
CA ASP A 241 -20.13 10.44 -8.86
C ASP A 241 -19.55 11.64 -9.62
N ALA A 242 -20.20 12.01 -10.74
CA ALA A 242 -19.73 13.07 -11.62
C ALA A 242 -19.81 14.48 -11.00
N ASP A 243 -20.79 14.73 -10.13
CA ASP A 243 -21.01 16.02 -9.44
C ASP A 243 -19.92 16.21 -8.40
N VAL A 244 -19.62 15.15 -7.66
CA VAL A 244 -18.53 15.08 -6.70
C VAL A 244 -17.19 15.29 -7.39
N VAL A 245 -16.91 14.52 -8.45
CA VAL A 245 -15.66 14.67 -9.23
C VAL A 245 -15.51 16.10 -9.77
N THR A 246 -16.57 16.66 -10.35
CA THR A 246 -16.58 18.06 -10.84
C THR A 246 -16.28 19.04 -9.72
N SER A 247 -16.90 18.86 -8.56
CA SER A 247 -16.72 19.73 -7.39
C SER A 247 -15.29 19.67 -6.86
N ILE A 248 -14.71 18.47 -6.76
CA ILE A 248 -13.32 18.26 -6.35
C ILE A 248 -12.35 18.97 -7.29
N ILE A 249 -12.54 18.80 -8.61
CA ILE A 249 -11.70 19.44 -9.64
C ILE A 249 -11.79 20.96 -9.52
N ARG A 250 -13.01 21.52 -9.43
CA ARG A 250 -13.20 22.96 -9.32
C ARG A 250 -12.56 23.52 -8.06
N GLU A 251 -12.74 22.86 -6.93
CA GLU A 251 -12.17 23.31 -5.65
C GLU A 251 -10.64 23.27 -5.66
N ALA A 252 -10.04 22.19 -6.13
CA ALA A 252 -8.59 22.06 -6.27
C ALA A 252 -7.99 23.16 -7.16
N ILE A 253 -8.63 23.43 -8.30
CA ILE A 253 -8.22 24.47 -9.24
C ILE A 253 -8.38 25.87 -8.62
N CYS A 254 -9.43 26.13 -7.84
CA CYS A 254 -9.59 27.38 -7.10
C CYS A 254 -8.46 27.59 -6.09
N MET A 255 -7.93 26.50 -5.52
CA MET A 255 -6.75 26.52 -4.65
C MET A 255 -5.41 26.54 -5.42
N GLY A 256 -5.42 26.60 -6.74
CA GLY A 256 -4.22 26.61 -7.58
C GLY A 256 -3.49 25.26 -7.68
N MET A 257 -4.17 24.16 -7.36
CA MET A 257 -3.59 22.82 -7.37
C MET A 257 -3.67 22.19 -8.77
N ALA A 258 -2.60 21.51 -9.18
CA ALA A 258 -2.54 20.81 -10.46
C ALA A 258 -2.89 19.32 -10.31
N LEU A 259 -4.00 18.89 -10.93
CA LEU A 259 -4.53 17.52 -10.80
C LEU A 259 -4.45 16.73 -12.11
N ASP A 260 -4.18 15.44 -12.01
CA ASP A 260 -4.35 14.49 -13.11
C ASP A 260 -5.78 13.95 -13.12
N VAL A 261 -6.55 14.38 -14.14
CA VAL A 261 -7.96 13.99 -14.31
C VAL A 261 -8.14 12.86 -15.32
N THR A 262 -7.05 12.37 -15.93
CA THR A 262 -7.09 11.39 -17.01
C THR A 262 -7.85 10.12 -16.66
N PRO A 263 -7.64 9.49 -15.49
CA PRO A 263 -8.34 8.27 -15.13
C PRO A 263 -9.87 8.44 -15.05
N LYS A 264 -10.34 9.66 -14.78
CA LYS A 264 -11.77 10.01 -14.72
C LYS A 264 -12.34 10.25 -16.11
N LEU A 265 -11.58 10.92 -16.97
CA LEU A 265 -11.99 11.18 -18.36
C LEU A 265 -11.98 9.93 -19.23
N VAL A 266 -11.05 9.00 -19.02
CA VAL A 266 -10.98 7.74 -19.78
C VAL A 266 -12.17 6.80 -19.47
N LYS A 267 -12.84 6.97 -18.32
CA LYS A 267 -14.04 6.20 -17.98
C LYS A 267 -15.24 6.67 -18.81
N LYS A 268 -15.68 5.81 -19.73
CA LYS A 268 -16.74 6.08 -20.74
C LYS A 268 -18.00 6.77 -20.21
N HIS A 269 -18.47 6.42 -19.01
CA HIS A 269 -19.68 7.00 -18.42
C HIS A 269 -19.44 8.37 -17.78
N LEU A 270 -18.23 8.64 -17.27
CA LEU A 270 -17.89 9.91 -16.63
C LEU A 270 -17.46 10.98 -17.64
N TYR A 271 -16.94 10.59 -18.79
CA TYR A 271 -16.42 11.52 -19.79
C TYR A 271 -17.43 12.59 -20.22
N PHE A 272 -18.61 12.17 -20.67
CA PHE A 272 -19.64 13.08 -21.20
C PHE A 272 -20.20 13.99 -20.10
N ASP A 273 -20.52 13.41 -18.95
CA ASP A 273 -21.08 14.13 -17.81
C ASP A 273 -20.09 15.18 -17.27
N LEU A 274 -18.81 14.81 -17.13
CA LEU A 274 -17.76 15.74 -16.67
C LEU A 274 -17.52 16.85 -17.67
N GLN A 275 -17.53 16.54 -18.97
CA GLN A 275 -17.38 17.55 -20.00
C GLN A 275 -18.52 18.57 -19.99
N GLU A 276 -19.76 18.10 -19.88
CA GLU A 276 -20.95 18.96 -19.81
C GLU A 276 -20.91 19.85 -18.57
N ARG A 277 -20.58 19.27 -17.41
CA ARG A 277 -20.60 19.96 -16.11
C ARG A 277 -19.42 20.91 -15.90
N LEU A 278 -18.20 20.52 -16.28
CA LEU A 278 -17.04 21.41 -16.17
C LEU A 278 -17.11 22.52 -17.22
N GLY A 279 -17.65 22.20 -18.39
CA GLY A 279 -17.69 23.12 -19.52
C GLY A 279 -16.34 23.21 -20.22
N LYS A 280 -16.41 23.31 -21.54
CA LYS A 280 -15.25 23.28 -22.43
C LYS A 280 -14.26 24.43 -22.21
N HIS A 281 -14.78 25.64 -21.98
CA HIS A 281 -13.93 26.80 -21.69
C HIS A 281 -13.11 26.58 -20.42
N PHE A 282 -13.71 26.01 -19.37
CA PHE A 282 -13.03 25.72 -18.12
C PHE A 282 -11.88 24.73 -18.33
N LEU A 283 -12.13 23.63 -19.05
CA LEU A 283 -11.11 22.62 -19.35
C LEU A 283 -9.93 23.23 -20.13
N VAL A 284 -10.19 23.91 -21.25
CA VAL A 284 -9.13 24.53 -22.08
C VAL A 284 -8.32 25.55 -21.28
N THR A 285 -8.99 26.38 -20.46
CA THR A 285 -8.31 27.43 -19.68
C THR A 285 -7.40 26.83 -18.62
N ASN A 286 -7.86 25.81 -17.91
CA ASN A 286 -7.08 25.21 -16.83
C ASN A 286 -6.00 24.24 -17.33
N LEU A 287 -6.16 23.65 -18.52
CA LEU A 287 -5.08 22.98 -19.25
C LEU A 287 -3.97 23.97 -19.65
N LYS A 288 -4.32 25.14 -20.20
CA LYS A 288 -3.35 26.20 -20.54
C LYS A 288 -2.56 26.66 -19.32
N LYS A 289 -3.22 26.74 -18.16
CA LYS A 289 -2.60 27.11 -16.88
C LYS A 289 -1.79 25.97 -16.24
N GLY A 290 -1.83 24.75 -16.79
CA GLY A 290 -1.18 23.58 -16.20
C GLY A 290 -1.83 23.05 -14.91
N LEU A 291 -3.05 23.49 -14.59
CA LEU A 291 -3.81 23.06 -13.41
C LEU A 291 -4.60 21.76 -13.65
N ILE A 292 -4.86 21.45 -14.92
CA ILE A 292 -5.33 20.14 -15.34
C ILE A 292 -4.19 19.45 -16.07
N LYS A 293 -3.85 18.24 -15.65
CA LYS A 293 -2.90 17.35 -16.30
C LYS A 293 -3.68 16.22 -16.96
N LEU A 294 -3.25 15.89 -18.17
CA LEU A 294 -3.82 14.79 -18.97
C LEU A 294 -2.69 13.90 -19.51
N ASP A 295 -2.87 12.59 -19.45
CA ASP A 295 -1.97 11.59 -20.05
C ASP A 295 -2.43 11.29 -21.48
N ASP A 296 -1.63 11.74 -22.45
CA ASP A 296 -1.85 11.56 -23.89
C ASP A 296 -2.00 10.09 -24.29
N LYS A 297 -1.19 9.19 -23.71
CA LYS A 297 -1.21 7.76 -24.02
C LYS A 297 -2.50 7.11 -23.52
N ALA A 298 -2.93 7.46 -22.31
CA ALA A 298 -4.14 6.90 -21.71
C ALA A 298 -5.40 7.41 -22.43
N LEU A 299 -5.42 8.69 -22.82
CA LEU A 299 -6.49 9.26 -23.62
C LEU A 299 -6.59 8.61 -25.01
N ALA A 300 -5.46 8.46 -25.73
CA ALA A 300 -5.45 7.85 -27.05
C ALA A 300 -6.07 6.44 -27.03
N LYS A 301 -5.63 5.59 -26.08
CA LYS A 301 -6.17 4.23 -25.92
C LYS A 301 -7.68 4.16 -25.63
N SER A 302 -8.29 5.24 -25.18
CA SER A 302 -9.71 5.27 -24.81
C SER A 302 -10.65 5.64 -25.97
N LEU A 303 -10.09 5.99 -27.14
CA LEU A 303 -10.83 6.50 -28.30
C LEU A 303 -11.55 5.44 -29.16
N ASP A 304 -11.72 4.21 -28.66
CA ASP A 304 -12.20 3.07 -29.46
C ASP A 304 -13.57 3.29 -30.15
N ASP A 305 -13.53 3.14 -31.48
CA ASP A 305 -14.50 2.85 -32.57
C ASP A 305 -15.98 3.32 -32.54
N ARG A 306 -16.50 3.93 -31.47
CA ARG A 306 -17.91 4.41 -31.40
C ARG A 306 -18.15 5.70 -30.59
N ASN A 307 -17.12 6.42 -30.14
CA ASN A 307 -17.33 7.54 -29.21
C ASN A 307 -17.39 8.92 -29.89
N SER A 308 -18.46 9.67 -29.59
CA SER A 308 -18.64 11.10 -29.86
C SER A 308 -17.67 12.02 -29.09
N SER A 309 -16.67 11.46 -28.39
CA SER A 309 -15.68 12.18 -27.60
C SER A 309 -14.49 12.70 -28.41
N ALA A 310 -14.18 12.08 -29.56
CA ALA A 310 -13.00 12.41 -30.38
C ALA A 310 -12.92 13.89 -30.77
N GLY A 311 -14.05 14.51 -31.15
CA GLY A 311 -14.08 15.93 -31.52
C GLY A 311 -13.74 16.88 -30.37
N VAL A 312 -14.04 16.48 -29.13
CA VAL A 312 -13.76 17.29 -27.94
C VAL A 312 -12.30 17.13 -27.55
N VAL A 313 -11.76 15.91 -27.54
CA VAL A 313 -10.34 15.69 -27.25
C VAL A 313 -9.47 16.35 -28.32
N PHE A 314 -9.88 16.29 -29.59
CA PHE A 314 -9.26 17.02 -30.68
C PHE A 314 -9.23 18.53 -30.43
N GLU A 315 -10.33 19.12 -29.97
CA GLU A 315 -10.36 20.54 -29.68
C GLU A 315 -9.54 20.92 -28.44
N LEU A 316 -9.49 20.04 -27.43
CA LEU A 316 -8.57 20.22 -26.31
C LEU A 316 -7.11 20.22 -26.80
N ALA A 317 -6.75 19.30 -27.69
CA ALA A 317 -5.40 19.18 -28.25
C ALA A 317 -4.97 20.34 -29.15
N THR A 318 -5.90 20.91 -29.89
CA THR A 318 -5.62 22.03 -30.80
C THR A 318 -5.69 23.40 -30.10
N ARG A 319 -6.52 23.54 -29.05
CA ARG A 319 -6.69 24.83 -28.35
C ARG A 319 -5.83 24.97 -27.10
N ALA A 320 -5.44 23.88 -26.44
CA ALA A 320 -4.55 23.91 -25.27
C ALA A 320 -3.08 23.92 -25.73
N THR A 321 -2.59 25.10 -26.13
CA THR A 321 -1.24 25.32 -26.69
C THR A 321 -0.07 24.87 -25.80
N SER A 322 -0.31 24.57 -24.53
CA SER A 322 0.72 24.08 -23.59
C SER A 322 0.90 22.56 -23.61
N GLN A 323 -0.04 21.79 -24.18
CA GLN A 323 0.00 20.32 -24.15
C GLN A 323 -0.54 19.75 -25.47
N GLY A 324 0.36 19.34 -26.37
CA GLY A 324 0.04 19.03 -27.77
C GLY A 324 -0.54 17.64 -28.09
N PHE A 325 -0.92 16.83 -27.11
CA PHE A 325 -1.50 15.47 -27.25
C PHE A 325 -1.30 14.73 -28.62
N PRO A 326 -0.06 14.45 -29.01
CA PRO A 326 0.24 13.92 -30.34
C PRO A 326 -0.34 12.53 -30.59
N ARG A 327 -0.38 11.66 -29.58
CA ARG A 327 -0.90 10.29 -29.73
C ARG A 327 -2.41 10.27 -29.86
N VAL A 328 -3.10 11.15 -29.14
CA VAL A 328 -4.54 11.34 -29.31
C VAL A 328 -4.84 11.75 -30.75
N LEU A 329 -4.13 12.74 -31.29
CA LEU A 329 -4.35 13.21 -32.67
C LEU A 329 -4.07 12.10 -33.69
N GLU A 330 -3.00 11.34 -33.49
CA GLU A 330 -2.67 10.17 -34.32
C GLU A 330 -3.80 9.14 -34.27
N GLU A 331 -4.28 8.76 -33.09
CA GLU A 331 -5.34 7.76 -32.92
C GLU A 331 -6.67 8.20 -33.54
N ILE A 332 -7.01 9.50 -33.48
CA ILE A 332 -8.19 10.06 -34.16
C ILE A 332 -8.09 9.86 -35.67
N LEU A 333 -6.93 10.10 -36.27
CA LEU A 333 -6.68 9.86 -37.69
C LEU A 333 -6.81 8.37 -38.05
N TYR A 334 -6.39 7.46 -37.16
CA TYR A 334 -6.52 6.01 -37.36
C TYR A 334 -7.98 5.54 -37.28
N THR A 335 -8.70 5.94 -36.24
CA THR A 335 -10.02 5.38 -35.86
C THR A 335 -11.20 5.98 -36.61
N GLU A 336 -11.09 7.19 -37.17
CA GLU A 336 -12.24 7.82 -37.84
C GLU A 336 -12.58 7.10 -39.16
N LYS A 337 -13.70 6.36 -39.18
CA LYS A 337 -14.11 5.51 -40.32
C LYS A 337 -14.77 6.25 -41.47
N ASN A 338 -15.39 7.40 -41.21
CA ASN A 338 -16.08 8.17 -42.25
C ASN A 338 -16.05 9.70 -42.02
N PRO A 339 -14.88 10.32 -41.90
CA PRO A 339 -14.76 11.77 -41.66
C PRO A 339 -15.16 12.57 -42.89
N GLU A 340 -15.80 13.73 -42.71
CA GLU A 340 -15.85 14.74 -43.77
C GLU A 340 -14.42 15.14 -44.18
N VAL A 341 -14.17 15.33 -45.48
CA VAL A 341 -12.81 15.56 -46.01
C VAL A 341 -12.16 16.80 -45.38
N ALA A 342 -12.93 17.90 -45.25
CA ALA A 342 -12.45 19.12 -44.62
C ALA A 342 -12.00 18.91 -43.16
N ARG A 343 -12.73 18.07 -42.43
CA ARG A 343 -12.41 17.71 -41.04
C ARG A 343 -11.15 16.84 -40.97
N LEU A 344 -11.01 15.89 -41.89
CA LEU A 344 -9.85 15.00 -41.96
C LEU A 344 -8.56 15.77 -42.26
N MET A 345 -8.61 16.71 -43.20
CA MET A 345 -7.48 17.57 -43.53
C MET A 345 -7.10 18.51 -42.39
N PHE A 346 -8.09 19.10 -41.71
CA PHE A 346 -7.86 19.93 -40.52
C PHE A 346 -7.22 19.14 -39.37
N GLN A 347 -7.64 17.90 -39.16
CA GLN A 347 -7.04 17.00 -38.16
C GLN A 347 -5.59 16.64 -38.51
N PHE A 348 -5.29 16.40 -39.79
CA PHE A 348 -3.95 16.10 -40.26
C PHE A 348 -3.01 17.30 -40.13
N GLU A 349 -3.45 18.50 -40.48
CA GLU A 349 -2.68 19.73 -40.30
C GLU A 349 -2.37 19.98 -38.82
N ALA A 350 -3.37 19.82 -37.94
CA ALA A 350 -3.19 19.91 -36.50
C ALA A 350 -2.15 18.91 -35.98
N PHE A 351 -2.15 17.68 -36.49
CA PHE A 351 -1.16 16.66 -36.14
C PHE A 351 0.25 17.04 -36.63
N CYS A 352 0.38 17.49 -37.88
CA CYS A 352 1.67 17.91 -38.46
C CYS A 352 2.29 19.12 -37.74
N ASN A 353 1.47 19.99 -37.15
CA ASN A 353 1.95 21.11 -36.33
C ASN A 353 2.58 20.68 -35.00
N LEU A 354 2.41 19.42 -34.60
CA LEU A 354 2.85 18.90 -33.31
C LEU A 354 3.89 17.78 -33.43
N VAL A 355 3.85 16.99 -34.52
CA VAL A 355 4.77 15.89 -34.79
C VAL A 355 5.05 15.77 -36.28
N GLU A 356 6.26 15.36 -36.64
CA GLU A 356 6.58 14.94 -38.00
C GLU A 356 5.79 13.67 -38.36
N PRO A 357 4.98 13.68 -39.43
CA PRO A 357 4.09 12.57 -39.73
C PRO A 357 4.87 11.39 -40.33
N ASN A 358 4.71 10.21 -39.73
CA ASN A 358 5.36 9.00 -40.22
C ASN A 358 4.66 8.44 -41.48
N GLU A 359 5.41 7.66 -42.27
CA GLU A 359 4.94 7.08 -43.53
C GLU A 359 3.67 6.24 -43.39
N LYS A 360 3.52 5.51 -42.28
CA LYS A 360 2.35 4.66 -42.04
C LYS A 360 1.08 5.50 -41.87
N THR A 361 1.15 6.58 -41.09
CA THR A 361 0.03 7.50 -40.86
C THR A 361 -0.35 8.24 -42.14
N CYS A 362 0.64 8.71 -42.91
CA CYS A 362 0.42 9.36 -44.21
C CYS A 362 -0.21 8.42 -45.25
N LYS A 363 0.30 7.19 -45.40
CA LYS A 363 -0.27 6.19 -46.32
C LYS A 363 -1.70 5.84 -45.97
N LEU A 364 -2.00 5.64 -44.69
CA LEU A 364 -3.37 5.37 -44.25
C LEU A 364 -4.31 6.50 -44.63
N LEU A 365 -3.89 7.74 -44.36
CA LEU A 365 -4.71 8.91 -44.60
C LEU A 365 -4.94 9.17 -46.10
N ALA A 366 -3.88 9.05 -46.91
CA ALA A 366 -3.97 9.14 -48.36
C ALA A 366 -4.93 8.09 -48.91
N ASN A 367 -4.86 6.84 -48.43
CA ASN A 367 -5.80 5.78 -48.82
C ASN A 367 -7.26 6.12 -48.43
N LYS A 368 -7.49 6.69 -47.25
CA LYS A 368 -8.84 7.14 -46.82
C LYS A 368 -9.38 8.26 -47.72
N LEU A 369 -8.53 9.18 -48.18
CA LEU A 369 -8.90 10.27 -49.09
C LEU A 369 -9.15 9.77 -50.52
N LEU A 370 -8.32 8.84 -51.03
CA LEU A 370 -8.51 8.21 -52.34
C LEU A 370 -9.80 7.40 -52.41
N GLN A 371 -10.19 6.71 -51.33
CA GLN A 371 -11.49 6.03 -51.24
C GLN A 371 -12.71 6.98 -51.33
N LYS A 372 -12.48 8.30 -51.26
CA LYS A 372 -13.49 9.35 -51.41
C LYS A 372 -13.29 10.19 -52.68
N ASP A 373 -12.49 9.71 -53.63
CA ASP A 373 -12.13 10.40 -54.88
C ASP A 373 -11.40 11.74 -54.69
N MET A 374 -10.76 11.95 -53.53
CA MET A 374 -10.04 13.20 -53.20
C MET A 374 -8.55 13.09 -53.54
N VAL A 375 -8.26 13.07 -54.84
CA VAL A 375 -6.90 12.82 -55.37
C VAL A 375 -5.92 13.93 -55.01
N ILE A 376 -6.36 15.20 -55.01
CA ILE A 376 -5.49 16.36 -54.74
C ILE A 376 -5.05 16.36 -53.26
N GLU A 377 -5.98 16.11 -52.35
CA GLU A 377 -5.73 16.06 -50.91
C GLU A 377 -4.88 14.84 -50.53
N ALA A 378 -5.10 13.69 -51.17
CA ALA A 378 -4.25 12.52 -51.01
C ALA A 378 -2.81 12.80 -51.45
N GLN A 379 -2.63 13.46 -52.60
CA GLN A 379 -1.31 13.86 -53.08
C GLN A 379 -0.64 14.84 -52.10
N PHE A 380 -1.38 15.81 -51.56
CA PHE A 380 -0.86 16.73 -50.55
C PHE A 380 -0.32 16.00 -49.30
N VAL A 381 -1.04 14.99 -48.81
CA VAL A 381 -0.60 14.18 -47.66
C VAL A 381 0.67 13.40 -47.99
N ILE A 382 0.75 12.80 -49.18
CA ILE A 382 1.92 12.04 -49.64
C ILE A 382 3.13 12.97 -49.80
N ASP A 383 2.95 14.13 -50.44
CA ASP A 383 4.01 15.12 -50.64
C ASP A 383 4.54 15.66 -49.31
N THR A 384 3.65 15.85 -48.32
CA THR A 384 4.02 16.27 -46.96
C THR A 384 4.89 15.21 -46.28
N CYS A 385 4.60 13.93 -46.49
CA CYS A 385 5.43 12.81 -46.03
C CYS A 385 6.79 12.72 -46.75
N CYS A 386 6.79 12.89 -48.08
CA CYS A 386 8.01 12.80 -48.89
C CYS A 386 9.01 13.93 -48.58
N ARG A 387 8.50 15.12 -48.22
CA ARG A 387 9.32 16.25 -47.78
C ARG A 387 9.97 16.03 -46.42
N THR A 388 9.32 15.27 -45.54
CA THR A 388 9.78 15.01 -44.16
C THR A 388 10.63 13.73 -44.06
N HIS A 389 10.40 12.74 -44.93
CA HIS A 389 11.15 11.48 -44.99
C HIS A 389 11.60 11.12 -46.43
N PRO A 390 12.58 11.83 -46.99
CA PRO A 390 13.00 11.65 -48.39
C PRO A 390 13.65 10.29 -48.70
N LYS A 391 13.87 9.42 -47.70
CA LYS A 391 14.62 8.16 -47.83
C LYS A 391 13.80 6.88 -47.65
N SER A 392 12.52 6.93 -47.27
CA SER A 392 11.76 5.70 -46.96
C SER A 392 10.87 5.18 -48.10
N LEU A 393 10.75 5.91 -49.21
CA LEU A 393 9.95 5.52 -50.39
C LEU A 393 10.77 5.21 -51.65
N ILE A 394 12.11 5.21 -51.58
CA ILE A 394 12.97 4.92 -52.74
C ILE A 394 13.18 3.40 -52.96
N GLU A 395 12.74 2.54 -52.05
CA GLU A 395 12.83 1.09 -52.25
C GLU A 395 11.45 0.43 -52.17
N LYS A 396 10.70 0.51 -53.27
CA LYS A 396 10.03 -0.64 -53.91
C LYS A 396 9.40 -0.24 -55.25
N ASP A 397 10.12 -0.64 -56.29
CA ASP A 397 9.63 -1.09 -57.60
C ASP A 397 8.80 -0.12 -58.44
N PHE A 398 9.48 0.89 -59.01
CA PHE A 398 9.33 1.18 -60.43
C PHE A 398 10.60 0.71 -61.13
N GLY A 399 10.57 -0.49 -61.69
CA GLY A 399 11.62 -1.04 -62.54
C GLY A 399 11.03 -1.32 -63.91
N ASP A 400 11.05 -0.31 -64.78
CA ASP A 400 11.09 -0.50 -66.23
C ASP A 400 12.55 -0.81 -66.60
N GLU A 401 12.80 -1.89 -67.33
CA GLU A 401 13.65 -1.90 -68.53
C GLU A 401 13.65 -3.29 -69.21
N GLU A 402 13.04 -3.29 -70.40
CA GLU A 402 13.46 -3.87 -71.67
C GLU A 402 14.49 -5.03 -71.74
N ASN A 403 14.03 -6.08 -72.43
CA ASN A 403 14.64 -6.77 -73.58
C ASN A 403 15.95 -7.58 -73.48
N GLU A 404 15.76 -8.84 -73.90
CA GLU A 404 16.45 -9.54 -75.01
C GLU A 404 17.48 -10.66 -74.71
N GLU A 405 17.21 -11.74 -75.46
CA GLU A 405 18.10 -12.78 -75.98
C GLU A 405 18.48 -14.04 -75.16
N HIS A 406 17.65 -15.08 -75.40
CA HIS A 406 17.94 -16.28 -76.21
C HIS A 406 18.97 -17.37 -75.83
N PHE A 407 18.48 -18.60 -76.07
CA PHE A 407 19.10 -19.91 -76.30
C PHE A 407 19.56 -20.78 -75.13
N GLY A 408 19.03 -22.02 -75.14
CA GLY A 408 19.57 -23.17 -74.44
C GLY A 408 18.52 -24.25 -74.19
N ASP A 409 18.18 -25.01 -75.24
CA ASP A 409 17.42 -26.25 -75.20
C ASP A 409 17.98 -27.26 -74.17
N GLU A 410 17.10 -28.04 -73.53
CA GLU A 410 17.21 -29.50 -73.54
C GLU A 410 15.89 -30.18 -73.09
N GLU A 411 15.60 -31.28 -73.78
CA GLU A 411 14.35 -32.02 -73.90
C GLU A 411 13.99 -32.91 -72.69
N SER A 412 12.69 -33.09 -72.48
CA SER A 412 11.92 -34.36 -72.29
C SER A 412 10.50 -33.96 -71.84
N ASP A 413 9.40 -34.23 -72.53
CA ASP A 413 9.02 -35.26 -73.53
C ASP A 413 8.39 -34.68 -74.81
#